data_AF-A0A4Y8LES7-F1
#
_entry.id   AF-A0A4Y8LES7-F1
#
_cell.length_a   1.000
_cell.length_b   1.000
_cell.length_c   1.000
_cell.angle_alpha   90.00
_cell.angle_beta   90.00
_cell.angle_gamma   90.00
#
_symmetry.space_group_name_H-M   'P 1'
#
loop_
_entity.id
_entity.type
_entity.pdbx_description
1 polymer ?
#
loop_
_entity_poly.entity_id
_entity_poly.type
_entity_poly.pdbx_seq_one_letter_code
_entity_poly.pdbx_strand_id
1 'polypeptide(L)'
;MKRIQCLTDLNNLAADIPDELVYYLCIIDETDAFCHFCDEQIANFADEYIYHFVDRYSSIKDGGEAPLMECPSCDYETFLCLHGYQYVCLSCGVKPTQDDLTTCSGPVCAEKIVYRRQSSEDEYEPSFCELCLDYFKNA
;
A
#
# COMPACT_ATOMS: atom_id res chain seq x y z
N MET A 1 21.61 15.57 2.39
CA MET A 1 20.67 16.68 2.08
C MET A 1 19.82 16.43 0.84
N LYS A 2 20.35 15.90 -0.28
CA LYS A 2 19.55 15.63 -1.49
C LYS A 2 18.48 14.53 -1.33
N ARG A 3 18.80 13.46 -0.59
CA ARG A 3 17.88 12.32 -0.34
C ARG A 3 16.56 12.70 0.35
N ILE A 4 16.61 13.55 1.38
CA ILE A 4 15.40 14.04 2.09
C ILE A 4 14.60 14.99 1.20
N GLN A 5 15.29 15.85 0.43
CA GLN A 5 14.63 16.71 -0.55
C GLN A 5 13.90 15.87 -1.61
N CYS A 6 14.54 14.80 -2.11
CA CYS A 6 13.94 13.88 -3.06
C CYS A 6 12.64 13.24 -2.54
N LEU A 7 12.66 12.70 -1.32
CA LEU A 7 11.47 12.12 -0.71
C LEU A 7 10.39 13.18 -0.40
N THR A 8 10.81 14.40 -0.04
CA THR A 8 9.90 15.53 0.22
C THR A 8 9.24 16.01 -1.07
N ASP A 9 9.98 16.07 -2.17
CA ASP A 9 9.46 16.42 -3.49
C ASP A 9 8.48 15.35 -3.98
N LEU A 10 8.79 14.07 -3.77
CA LEU A 10 7.87 12.95 -4.03
C LEU A 10 6.57 13.05 -3.22
N ASN A 11 6.66 13.35 -1.91
CA ASN A 11 5.50 13.48 -1.03
C ASN A 11 4.65 14.73 -1.35
N ASN A 12 5.30 15.85 -1.68
CA ASN A 12 4.60 17.08 -2.07
C ASN A 12 3.93 16.97 -3.45
N LEU A 13 4.52 16.21 -4.37
CA LEU A 13 3.88 15.87 -5.64
C LEU A 13 2.67 14.95 -5.42
N ALA A 14 2.74 14.01 -4.46
CA ALA A 14 1.65 13.08 -4.14
C ALA A 14 0.39 13.76 -3.58
N ALA A 15 0.51 14.99 -3.08
CA ALA A 15 -0.60 15.74 -2.53
C ALA A 15 -1.51 16.37 -3.60
N ASP A 16 -1.08 16.52 -4.87
CA ASP A 16 -1.79 17.37 -5.85
C ASP A 16 -1.88 16.83 -7.30
N ILE A 17 -1.40 15.62 -7.65
CA ILE A 17 -1.34 15.19 -9.08
C ILE A 17 -1.81 13.74 -9.33
N PRO A 18 -2.59 13.46 -10.40
CA PRO A 18 -3.07 12.13 -10.78
C PRO A 18 -1.94 11.25 -11.34
N ASP A 19 -1.95 9.94 -11.03
CA ASP A 19 -1.31 8.77 -11.67
C ASP A 19 0.19 8.79 -12.09
N GLU A 20 0.86 9.95 -12.20
CA GLU A 20 2.18 10.08 -12.84
C GLU A 20 3.38 9.97 -11.89
N LEU A 21 3.18 9.94 -10.57
CA LEU A 21 4.28 9.78 -9.59
C LEU A 21 4.86 8.38 -9.54
N VAL A 22 4.06 7.40 -9.93
CA VAL A 22 4.45 6.00 -10.07
C VAL A 22 5.58 5.83 -11.08
N TYR A 23 5.67 6.70 -12.09
CA TYR A 23 6.65 6.57 -13.17
C TYR A 23 8.07 6.94 -12.76
N TYR A 24 8.25 7.70 -11.68
CA TYR A 24 9.57 8.19 -11.27
C TYR A 24 10.23 7.33 -10.19
N LEU A 25 9.53 6.35 -9.63
CA LEU A 25 10.05 5.42 -8.63
C LEU A 25 9.99 4.00 -9.16
N CYS A 26 11.15 3.37 -9.32
CA CYS A 26 11.27 1.97 -9.69
C CYS A 26 11.72 1.18 -8.47
N ILE A 27 10.87 0.31 -7.94
CA ILE A 27 11.27 -0.63 -6.88
C ILE A 27 12.26 -1.61 -7.49
N ILE A 28 13.51 -1.60 -7.02
CA ILE A 28 14.60 -2.42 -7.57
C ILE A 28 14.58 -3.80 -6.91
N ASP A 29 14.33 -3.84 -5.60
CA ASP A 29 14.18 -5.02 -4.77
C ASP A 29 13.16 -4.76 -3.65
N GLU A 30 12.84 -5.76 -2.81
CA GLU A 30 11.79 -5.65 -1.77
C GLU A 30 11.97 -4.47 -0.79
N THR A 31 13.18 -3.89 -0.71
CA THR A 31 13.53 -2.83 0.24
C THR A 31 13.98 -1.54 -0.43
N ASP A 32 14.51 -1.59 -1.64
CA ASP A 32 15.18 -0.48 -2.30
C ASP A 32 14.38 0.05 -3.49
N ALA A 33 14.45 1.37 -3.67
CA ALA A 33 13.83 2.04 -4.79
C ALA A 33 14.83 2.94 -5.52
N PHE A 34 14.75 2.97 -6.84
CA PHE A 34 15.41 3.97 -7.67
C PHE A 34 14.48 5.14 -7.90
N CYS A 35 14.94 6.36 -7.63
CA CYS A 35 14.23 7.57 -8.00
C CYS A 35 14.79 8.13 -9.31
N HIS A 36 14.04 8.01 -10.40
CA HIS A 36 14.37 8.58 -11.71
C HIS A 36 14.35 10.12 -11.74
N PHE A 37 13.67 10.77 -10.79
CA PHE A 37 13.70 12.23 -10.68
C PHE A 37 15.05 12.73 -10.15
N CYS A 38 15.62 12.02 -9.17
CA CYS A 38 16.86 12.40 -8.50
C CYS A 38 18.09 11.66 -9.03
N ASP A 39 17.87 10.63 -9.86
CA ASP A 39 18.89 9.67 -10.35
C ASP A 39 19.66 9.01 -9.18
N GLU A 40 18.95 8.68 -8.10
CA GLU A 40 19.51 8.13 -6.87
C GLU A 40 18.79 6.83 -6.43
N GLN A 41 19.56 5.85 -5.96
CA GLN A 41 19.04 4.68 -5.25
C GLN A 41 18.79 5.03 -3.78
N ILE A 42 17.62 4.62 -3.28
CA ILE A 42 17.16 4.82 -1.93
C ILE A 42 17.06 3.45 -1.29
N ALA A 43 18.04 3.12 -0.45
CA ALA A 43 18.02 1.91 0.35
C ALA A 43 16.94 1.96 1.45
N ASN A 44 16.26 0.86 1.73
CA ASN A 44 15.16 0.79 2.71
C ASN A 44 14.10 1.88 2.48
N PHE A 45 13.68 2.07 1.22
CA PHE A 45 12.76 3.12 0.80
C PHE A 45 11.46 3.15 1.61
N ALA A 46 10.84 1.99 1.84
CA ALA A 46 9.59 1.91 2.60
C ALA A 46 9.76 2.47 4.02
N ASP A 47 10.82 2.06 4.73
CA ASP A 47 11.10 2.51 6.10
C ASP A 47 11.41 4.01 6.15
N GLU A 48 12.24 4.50 5.22
CA GLU A 48 12.59 5.93 5.12
C GLU A 48 11.36 6.79 4.81
N TYR A 49 10.50 6.34 3.88
CA TYR A 49 9.27 7.04 3.53
C TYR A 49 8.31 7.09 4.73
N ILE A 50 8.11 5.95 5.41
CA ILE A 50 7.27 5.86 6.60
C ILE A 50 7.80 6.78 7.70
N TYR A 51 9.09 6.73 7.99
CA TYR A 51 9.71 7.52 9.05
C TYR A 51 9.57 9.02 8.83
N HIS A 52 9.67 9.48 7.58
CA HIS A 52 9.69 10.90 7.27
C HIS A 52 8.31 11.52 6.98
N PHE A 53 7.37 10.75 6.42
CA PHE A 53 6.13 11.31 5.85
C PHE A 53 4.86 10.71 6.44
N VAL A 54 4.94 9.54 7.07
CA VAL A 54 3.80 8.92 7.71
C VAL A 54 3.79 9.33 9.18
N ASP A 55 2.96 10.33 9.52
CA ASP A 55 2.79 10.77 10.90
C ASP A 55 1.94 9.77 11.71
N ARG A 56 2.57 8.64 12.05
CA ARG A 56 1.96 7.59 12.88
C ARG A 56 1.57 8.13 14.25
N TYR A 57 2.27 9.13 14.76
CA TYR A 57 2.08 9.61 16.12
C TYR A 57 0.80 10.44 16.26
N SER A 58 0.51 11.35 15.33
CA SER A 58 -0.76 12.10 15.37
C SER A 58 -1.95 11.17 15.15
N SER A 59 -1.86 10.23 14.21
CA SER A 59 -2.94 9.28 13.92
C SER A 59 -3.29 8.45 15.17
N ILE A 60 -2.28 7.89 15.85
CA ILE A 60 -2.49 7.03 17.02
C ILE A 60 -2.94 7.85 18.25
N LYS A 61 -2.41 9.06 18.44
CA LYS A 61 -2.70 9.89 19.63
C LYS A 61 -4.15 10.40 19.65
N ASP A 62 -4.73 10.66 18.48
CA ASP A 62 -6.12 11.10 18.35
C ASP A 62 -7.11 9.92 18.28
N GLY A 63 -6.63 8.69 18.53
CA GLY A 63 -7.45 7.47 18.48
C GLY A 63 -7.79 7.00 17.07
N GLY A 64 -7.08 7.51 16.06
CA GLY A 64 -7.18 7.06 14.68
C GLY A 64 -6.40 5.77 14.42
N GLU A 65 -6.71 5.13 13.30
CA GLU A 65 -6.01 3.92 12.85
C GLU A 65 -4.65 4.26 12.25
N ALA A 66 -3.74 3.29 12.29
CA ALA A 66 -2.47 3.43 11.60
C ALA A 66 -2.75 3.61 10.09
N PRO A 67 -2.13 4.62 9.43
CA PRO A 67 -2.36 4.86 8.01
C PRO A 67 -1.77 3.76 7.10
N LEU A 68 -1.00 2.84 7.69
CA LEU A 68 -0.39 1.69 7.02
C LEU A 68 -1.25 0.46 7.23
N MET A 69 -1.45 -0.28 6.16
CA MET A 69 -2.17 -1.54 6.14
C MET A 69 -1.26 -2.65 5.62
N GLU A 70 -1.69 -3.89 5.82
CA GLU A 70 -1.03 -5.05 5.25
C GLU A 70 -1.30 -5.15 3.74
N CYS A 71 -0.25 -5.35 2.94
CA CYS A 71 -0.40 -5.47 1.50
C CYS A 71 -0.98 -6.84 1.09
N PRO A 72 -2.07 -6.89 0.31
CA PRO A 72 -2.67 -8.17 -0.11
C PRO A 72 -1.82 -8.99 -1.09
N SER A 73 -0.69 -8.46 -1.57
CA SER A 73 0.23 -9.15 -2.49
C SER A 73 1.49 -9.71 -1.82
N CYS A 74 1.98 -9.07 -0.76
CA CYS A 74 3.27 -9.40 -0.15
C CYS A 74 3.25 -9.46 1.38
N ASP A 75 2.07 -9.27 1.99
CA ASP A 75 1.82 -9.35 3.44
C ASP A 75 2.65 -8.39 4.33
N TYR A 76 3.44 -7.49 3.74
CA TYR A 76 4.15 -6.43 4.45
C TYR A 76 3.19 -5.28 4.85
N GLU A 77 3.38 -4.72 6.05
CA GLU A 77 2.65 -3.55 6.58
C GLU A 77 3.15 -2.21 5.97
N THR A 78 3.20 -2.16 4.65
CA THR A 78 3.70 -1.01 3.87
C THR A 78 2.70 -0.55 2.81
N PHE A 79 1.44 -0.95 2.96
CA PHE A 79 0.34 -0.61 2.05
C PHE A 79 -0.32 0.70 2.50
N LEU A 80 -0.31 1.71 1.64
CA LEU A 80 -0.87 3.03 1.90
C LEU A 80 -2.15 3.23 1.09
N CYS A 81 -3.17 3.79 1.75
CA CYS A 81 -4.32 4.41 1.09
C CYS A 81 -4.07 5.91 1.03
N LEU A 82 -3.92 6.44 -0.18
CA LEU A 82 -3.76 7.87 -0.46
C LEU A 82 -5.14 8.52 -0.69
N HIS A 83 -5.17 9.84 -0.72
CA HIS A 83 -6.39 10.59 -1.02
C HIS A 83 -6.98 10.17 -2.38
N GLY A 84 -8.31 10.01 -2.43
CA GLY A 84 -9.00 9.58 -3.65
C GLY A 84 -9.04 8.06 -3.89
N TYR A 85 -8.81 7.25 -2.84
CA TYR A 85 -8.80 5.77 -2.93
C TYR A 85 -7.74 5.21 -3.87
N GLN A 86 -6.60 5.88 -3.94
CA GLN A 86 -5.41 5.39 -4.61
C GLN A 86 -4.60 4.54 -3.63
N TYR A 87 -4.15 3.36 -4.07
CA TYR A 87 -3.42 2.44 -3.22
C TYR A 87 -2.01 2.19 -3.75
N VAL A 88 -1.04 2.09 -2.84
CA VAL A 88 0.33 1.72 -3.19
C VAL A 88 0.97 0.89 -2.09
N CYS A 89 1.63 -0.19 -2.47
CA CYS A 89 2.56 -0.89 -1.59
C CYS A 89 3.97 -0.32 -1.78
N LEU A 90 4.59 0.14 -0.71
CA LEU A 90 5.96 0.66 -0.76
C LEU A 90 7.02 -0.45 -0.86
N SER A 91 6.68 -1.70 -0.54
CA SER A 91 7.60 -2.86 -0.61
C SER A 91 7.58 -3.57 -1.96
N CYS A 92 6.40 -3.93 -2.48
CA CYS A 92 6.31 -4.67 -3.75
C CYS A 92 5.86 -3.80 -4.94
N GLY A 93 5.55 -2.52 -4.70
CA GLY A 93 5.22 -1.56 -5.76
C GLY A 93 3.85 -1.76 -6.42
N VAL A 94 3.02 -2.71 -5.97
CA VAL A 94 1.67 -2.88 -6.54
C VAL A 94 0.81 -1.64 -6.28
N LYS A 95 0.04 -1.25 -7.30
CA LYS A 95 -0.87 -0.09 -7.26
C LYS A 95 -2.27 -0.50 -7.73
N PRO A 96 -3.00 -1.27 -6.93
CA PRO A 96 -4.37 -1.62 -7.27
C PRO A 96 -5.26 -0.38 -7.20
N THR A 97 -6.31 -0.39 -8.01
CA THR A 97 -7.40 0.57 -7.90
C THR A 97 -8.38 0.15 -6.81
N GLN A 98 -9.29 1.05 -6.43
CA GLN A 98 -10.39 0.72 -5.52
C GLN A 98 -11.27 -0.43 -6.03
N ASP A 99 -11.41 -0.58 -7.35
CA ASP A 99 -12.24 -1.64 -7.96
C ASP A 99 -11.57 -3.02 -7.87
N ASP A 100 -10.23 -3.05 -7.86
CA ASP A 100 -9.45 -4.28 -7.69
C ASP A 100 -9.51 -4.83 -6.25
N LEU A 101 -9.97 -4.01 -5.31
CA LEU A 101 -9.92 -4.24 -3.87
C LEU A 101 -11.31 -4.44 -3.26
N THR A 102 -11.31 -5.22 -2.19
CA THR A 102 -12.47 -5.41 -1.31
C THR A 102 -11.98 -5.83 0.08
N THR A 103 -12.90 -6.00 1.03
CA THR A 103 -12.59 -6.56 2.34
C THR A 103 -12.89 -8.06 2.38
N CYS A 104 -12.08 -8.78 3.16
CA CYS A 104 -12.22 -10.20 3.40
C CYS A 104 -13.60 -10.49 4.04
N SER A 105 -14.42 -11.31 3.38
CA SER A 105 -15.78 -11.64 3.84
C SER A 105 -15.83 -12.69 4.97
N GLY A 106 -14.66 -13.08 5.50
CA GLY A 106 -14.55 -14.15 6.49
C GLY A 106 -14.65 -13.65 7.94
N PRO A 107 -15.00 -14.53 8.89
CA PRO A 107 -15.35 -14.13 10.25
C PRO A 107 -14.16 -13.80 11.16
N VAL A 108 -12.94 -14.14 10.77
CA VAL A 108 -11.75 -14.12 11.65
C VAL A 108 -10.68 -13.09 11.26
N CYS A 109 -10.84 -12.42 10.11
CA CYS A 109 -9.82 -11.54 9.52
C CYS A 109 -10.06 -10.04 9.76
N ALA A 110 -11.03 -9.65 10.60
CA ALA A 110 -11.35 -8.24 10.90
C ALA A 110 -11.36 -7.32 9.67
N GLU A 111 -12.03 -7.74 8.59
CA GLU A 111 -12.18 -6.97 7.34
C GLU A 111 -10.86 -6.66 6.60
N LYS A 112 -9.81 -7.48 6.78
CA LYS A 112 -8.53 -7.38 6.04
C LYS A 112 -8.77 -7.13 4.53
N ILE A 113 -8.03 -6.19 3.95
CA ILE A 113 -8.09 -5.89 2.51
C ILE A 113 -7.58 -7.09 1.69
N VAL A 114 -8.31 -7.44 0.64
CA VAL A 114 -7.98 -8.51 -0.31
C VAL A 114 -8.30 -8.10 -1.73
N TYR A 115 -7.72 -8.78 -2.70
CA TYR A 115 -8.13 -8.63 -4.11
C TYR A 115 -9.53 -9.16 -4.33
N ARG A 116 -10.33 -8.41 -5.08
CA ARG A 116 -11.65 -8.81 -5.52
C ARG A 116 -11.54 -9.98 -6.49
N ARG A 117 -12.27 -11.07 -6.21
CA ARG A 117 -12.40 -12.20 -7.12
C ARG A 117 -13.61 -12.03 -8.03
N GLN A 118 -13.41 -12.28 -9.32
CA GLN A 118 -14.45 -12.21 -10.34
C GLN A 118 -14.73 -13.62 -10.88
N SER A 119 -16.00 -14.04 -10.90
CA SER A 119 -16.44 -15.34 -11.44
C SER A 119 -16.74 -15.29 -12.93
N SER A 120 -17.34 -14.19 -13.38
CA SER A 120 -17.72 -13.93 -14.77
C SER A 120 -17.76 -12.43 -15.04
N GLU A 121 -17.87 -12.04 -16.32
CA GLU A 121 -18.22 -10.65 -16.67
C GLU A 121 -19.47 -10.25 -15.87
N ASP A 122 -19.33 -9.20 -15.05
CA ASP A 122 -20.34 -8.62 -14.15
C ASP A 122 -20.71 -9.34 -12.84
N GLU A 123 -20.06 -10.46 -12.49
CA GLU A 123 -20.30 -11.12 -11.18
C GLU A 123 -19.04 -11.21 -10.32
N TYR A 124 -19.13 -10.71 -9.08
CA TYR A 124 -18.07 -10.76 -8.09
C TYR A 124 -18.34 -11.86 -7.06
N GLU A 125 -17.34 -12.68 -6.78
CA GLU A 125 -17.40 -13.69 -5.74
C GLU A 125 -16.95 -13.12 -4.38
N PRO A 126 -17.45 -13.68 -3.26
CA PRO A 126 -16.88 -13.42 -1.95
C PRO A 126 -15.37 -13.66 -1.96
N SER A 127 -14.62 -12.66 -1.49
CA SER A 127 -13.16 -12.70 -1.48
C SER A 127 -12.68 -12.96 -0.06
N PHE A 128 -11.76 -13.91 0.10
CA PHE A 128 -11.27 -14.37 1.39
C PHE A 128 -9.74 -14.30 1.44
N CYS A 129 -9.21 -13.87 2.58
CA CYS A 129 -7.78 -13.99 2.86
C CYS A 129 -7.41 -15.44 3.23
N GLU A 130 -6.11 -15.75 3.21
CA GLU A 130 -5.61 -17.10 3.51
C GLU A 130 -6.01 -17.58 4.90
N LEU A 131 -5.95 -16.71 5.91
CA LEU A 131 -6.37 -17.02 7.27
C LEU A 131 -7.82 -17.54 7.34
N CYS A 132 -8.75 -16.88 6.65
CA CYS A 132 -10.15 -17.29 6.62
C CYS A 132 -10.35 -18.56 5.79
N LEU A 133 -9.62 -18.73 4.68
CA LEU A 133 -9.65 -19.97 3.90
C LEU A 133 -9.19 -21.16 4.74
N ASP A 134 -8.14 -20.99 5.52
CA ASP A 134 -7.62 -22.04 6.40
C ASP A 134 -8.55 -22.31 7.59
N TYR A 135 -9.22 -21.28 8.13
CA TYR A 135 -10.30 -21.49 9.09
C TYR A 135 -11.40 -22.40 8.52
N PHE A 136 -11.89 -22.12 7.31
CA PHE A 136 -12.95 -22.93 6.69
C PHE A 136 -12.50 -24.36 6.35
N LYS A 137 -11.24 -24.57 5.96
CA LYS A 137 -10.70 -25.92 5.71
C LYS A 137 -10.62 -26.79 6.96
N ASN A 138 -10.43 -26.16 8.12
CA ASN A 138 -10.20 -26.83 9.40
C ASN A 138 -11.43 -26.79 10.34
N ALA A 139 -12.56 -26.23 9.88
CA ALA A 139 -13.81 -26.10 10.64
C ALA A 139 -14.76 -27.30 10.50
#